data_AF-A0A2G8RVS5-F1
#
_entry.id   AF-A0A2G8RVS5-F1
#
_cell.length_a   1.000
_cell.length_b   1.000
_cell.length_c   1.000
_cell.angle_alpha   90.00
_cell.angle_beta   90.00
_cell.angle_gamma   90.00
#
_symmetry.space_group_name_H-M   'P 1'
#
loop_
_entity.id
_entity.type
_entity.pdbx_description
1 polymer ?
#
loop_
_entity_poly.entity_id
_entity_poly.type
_entity_poly.pdbx_seq_one_letter_code
_entity_poly.pdbx_strand_id
1 'polypeptide(L)'
;MGLIYPDNPKRMVRVHQLVDSVTNLQADLKGVAKQMDAENARYRPAIDALLKAHGMATADEVINAAAAKLTPDEQKVFETLIKTNQSTKSGFDTTYFIAGLLMAPASVVLTGKMVISIAQWGSRMVNVANLANFITASEGGEAAAAEALLGSEAEEAAEALDGVSEAAEAAEVAADVAEAASIVGSLSAFLDVLAGVGLVVGLIAGALQIFEGAEQKKKLVNAIHRLQPARLTTALFDRMGASILDQLTNLGLYFDASPGGAEPDARIAAKASFRFRFHLSSYSGSGVSANEGRRPDVQYAAKIIAEISADNSKIDVGALESELEVQDRKASNFYGGADLSHDAVVAETSKA
;
A
#
# COMPACT_ATOMS: atom_id res chain seq x y z
N MET A 1 -31.04 33.84 2.85
CA MET A 1 -29.78 33.16 3.22
C MET A 1 -28.63 33.29 2.21
N GLY A 2 -28.82 33.78 0.97
CA GLY A 2 -27.75 33.77 -0.07
C GLY A 2 -27.04 35.09 -0.38
N LEU A 3 -27.38 36.23 0.25
CA LEU A 3 -26.93 37.53 -0.26
C LEU A 3 -25.46 37.86 0.07
N ILE A 4 -24.95 37.43 1.23
CA ILE A 4 -23.59 37.80 1.68
C ILE A 4 -22.56 36.71 1.34
N TYR A 5 -22.99 35.45 1.20
CA TYR A 5 -22.13 34.31 0.90
C TYR A 5 -22.75 33.39 -0.16
N PRO A 6 -22.90 33.87 -1.42
CA PRO A 6 -23.64 33.16 -2.47
C PRO A 6 -22.99 31.82 -2.89
N ASP A 7 -21.70 31.63 -2.59
CA ASP A 7 -20.97 30.41 -2.93
C ASP A 7 -21.00 29.32 -1.86
N ASN A 8 -21.54 29.59 -0.65
CA ASN A 8 -21.61 28.56 0.40
C ASN A 8 -22.39 27.31 -0.04
N PRO A 9 -23.53 27.41 -0.77
CA PRO A 9 -24.20 26.24 -1.32
C PRO A 9 -23.30 25.43 -2.27
N LYS A 10 -22.50 26.09 -3.12
CA LYS A 10 -21.58 25.39 -4.04
C LYS A 10 -20.44 24.71 -3.30
N ARG A 11 -19.88 25.36 -2.26
CA ARG A 11 -18.88 24.74 -1.38
C ARG A 11 -19.43 23.52 -0.65
N MET A 12 -20.68 23.58 -0.19
CA MET A 12 -21.34 22.44 0.43
C MET A 12 -21.48 21.27 -0.55
N VAL A 13 -21.90 21.54 -1.79
CA VAL A 13 -21.95 20.53 -2.85
C VAL A 13 -20.57 19.92 -3.11
N ARG A 14 -19.52 20.75 -3.13
CA ARG A 14 -18.12 20.26 -3.28
C ARG A 14 -17.69 19.37 -2.12
N VAL A 15 -18.02 19.74 -0.88
CA VAL A 15 -17.77 18.89 0.30
C VAL A 15 -18.45 17.54 0.12
N HIS A 16 -19.74 17.51 -0.23
CA HIS A 16 -20.46 16.25 -0.49
C HIS A 16 -19.80 15.40 -1.57
N GLN A 17 -19.40 15.98 -2.70
CA GLN A 17 -18.70 15.26 -3.77
C GLN A 17 -17.41 14.59 -3.26
N LEU A 18 -16.60 15.33 -2.49
CA LEU A 18 -15.36 14.80 -1.95
C LEU A 18 -15.62 13.72 -0.89
N VAL A 19 -16.62 13.91 -0.04
CA VAL A 19 -17.08 12.91 0.94
C VAL A 19 -17.49 11.61 0.25
N ASP A 20 -18.33 11.70 -0.77
CA ASP A 20 -18.82 10.53 -1.51
C ASP A 20 -17.65 9.80 -2.19
N SER A 21 -16.72 10.55 -2.79
CA SER A 21 -15.53 9.95 -3.39
C SER A 21 -14.63 9.25 -2.38
N VAL A 22 -14.35 9.87 -1.22
CA VAL A 22 -13.55 9.24 -0.15
C VAL A 22 -14.25 7.99 0.36
N THR A 23 -15.56 8.06 0.58
CA THR A 23 -16.36 6.93 1.09
C THR A 23 -16.32 5.73 0.12
N ASN A 24 -16.41 5.98 -1.19
CA ASN A 24 -16.30 4.92 -2.19
C ASN A 24 -14.90 4.28 -2.17
N LEU A 25 -13.83 5.09 -2.17
CA LEU A 25 -12.44 4.59 -2.09
C LEU A 25 -12.19 3.80 -0.79
N GLN A 26 -12.75 4.25 0.33
CA GLN A 26 -12.69 3.53 1.61
C GLN A 26 -13.41 2.18 1.54
N ALA A 27 -14.53 2.09 0.82
CA ALA A 27 -15.25 0.84 0.60
C ALA A 27 -14.45 -0.13 -0.26
N ASP A 28 -13.83 0.37 -1.35
CA ASP A 28 -12.97 -0.42 -2.23
C ASP A 28 -11.75 -0.96 -1.47
N LEU A 29 -11.07 -0.10 -0.70
CA LEU A 29 -9.92 -0.47 0.11
C LEU A 29 -10.25 -1.56 1.16
N LYS A 30 -11.41 -1.47 1.83
CA LYS A 30 -11.90 -2.55 2.72
C LYS A 30 -12.13 -3.85 1.96
N GLY A 31 -12.64 -3.77 0.73
CA GLY A 31 -12.81 -4.92 -0.16
C GLY A 31 -11.46 -5.57 -0.50
N VAL A 32 -10.47 -4.76 -0.82
CA VAL A 32 -9.10 -5.19 -1.11
C VAL A 32 -8.45 -5.88 0.09
N ALA A 33 -8.51 -5.28 1.28
CA ALA A 33 -7.93 -5.88 2.49
C ALA A 33 -8.55 -7.26 2.81
N LYS A 34 -9.88 -7.40 2.67
CA LYS A 34 -10.55 -8.70 2.83
C LYS A 34 -10.09 -9.74 1.81
N GLN A 35 -9.86 -9.33 0.56
CA GLN A 35 -9.33 -10.23 -0.47
C GLN A 35 -7.89 -10.63 -0.16
N MET A 36 -7.05 -9.68 0.32
CA MET A 36 -5.70 -9.98 0.78
C MET A 36 -5.71 -11.01 1.92
N ASP A 37 -6.58 -10.85 2.92
CA ASP A 37 -6.73 -11.81 4.02
C ASP A 37 -7.21 -13.20 3.53
N ALA A 38 -8.10 -13.24 2.54
CA ALA A 38 -8.61 -14.49 1.98
C ALA A 38 -7.54 -15.24 1.17
N GLU A 39 -6.83 -14.54 0.29
CA GLU A 39 -5.68 -15.09 -0.45
C GLU A 39 -4.57 -15.53 0.52
N ASN A 40 -4.39 -14.77 1.61
CA ASN A 40 -3.51 -15.14 2.69
C ASN A 40 -3.90 -16.50 3.30
N ALA A 41 -5.09 -16.60 3.87
CA ALA A 41 -5.54 -17.86 4.49
C ALA A 41 -5.42 -19.06 3.52
N ARG A 42 -5.63 -18.83 2.21
CA ARG A 42 -5.49 -19.84 1.16
C ARG A 42 -4.04 -20.32 0.96
N TYR A 43 -3.04 -19.45 0.98
CA TYR A 43 -1.66 -19.81 0.66
C TYR A 43 -0.83 -20.31 1.84
N ARG A 44 -1.29 -20.08 3.08
CA ARG A 44 -0.59 -20.52 4.30
C ARG A 44 -0.07 -21.97 4.24
N PRO A 45 -0.85 -22.99 3.80
CA PRO A 45 -0.36 -24.36 3.74
C PRO A 45 0.80 -24.57 2.77
N ALA A 46 0.80 -23.86 1.64
CA ALA A 46 1.89 -23.93 0.66
C ALA A 46 3.18 -23.29 1.19
N ILE A 47 3.05 -22.19 1.95
CA ILE A 47 4.19 -21.52 2.58
C ILE A 47 4.79 -22.41 3.67
N ASP A 48 3.95 -23.03 4.50
CA ASP A 48 4.40 -23.99 5.52
C ASP A 48 5.08 -25.21 4.89
N ALA A 49 4.62 -25.67 3.72
CA ALA A 49 5.26 -26.75 2.97
C ALA A 49 6.62 -26.33 2.42
N LEU A 50 6.75 -25.11 1.90
CA LEU A 50 8.03 -24.56 1.45
C LEU A 50 9.02 -24.40 2.61
N LEU A 51 8.59 -23.86 3.75
CA LEU A 51 9.43 -23.77 4.96
C LEU A 51 10.04 -25.13 5.30
N LYS A 52 9.20 -26.17 5.40
CA LYS A 52 9.64 -27.54 5.66
C LYS A 52 10.60 -28.07 4.60
N ALA A 53 10.32 -27.81 3.31
CA ALA A 53 11.18 -28.24 2.21
C ALA A 53 12.56 -27.57 2.25
N HIS A 54 12.65 -26.35 2.78
CA HIS A 54 13.89 -25.62 2.99
C HIS A 54 14.57 -25.92 4.34
N GLY A 55 14.02 -26.85 5.14
CA GLY A 55 14.55 -27.20 6.46
C GLY A 55 14.40 -26.07 7.48
N MET A 56 13.46 -25.16 7.27
CA MET A 56 13.16 -24.04 8.15
C MET A 56 11.90 -24.33 8.95
N ALA A 57 11.96 -24.12 10.27
CA ALA A 57 10.85 -24.36 11.18
C ALA A 57 9.94 -23.15 11.33
N THR A 58 10.47 -21.94 11.10
CA THR A 58 9.77 -20.68 11.39
C THR A 58 10.02 -19.61 10.33
N ALA A 59 9.13 -18.62 10.29
CA ALA A 59 9.31 -17.41 9.50
C ALA A 59 10.60 -16.64 9.88
N ASP A 60 10.93 -16.59 11.18
CA ASP A 60 12.10 -15.88 11.68
C ASP A 60 13.42 -16.48 11.14
N GLU A 61 13.47 -17.79 10.93
CA GLU A 61 14.63 -18.43 10.30
C GLU A 61 14.85 -17.95 8.86
N VAL A 62 13.77 -17.73 8.10
CA VAL A 62 13.85 -17.18 6.74
C VAL A 62 14.31 -15.72 6.79
N ILE A 63 13.75 -14.92 7.70
CA ILE A 63 14.14 -13.51 7.91
C ILE A 63 15.63 -13.42 8.23
N ASN A 64 16.10 -14.19 9.21
CA ASN A 64 17.49 -14.18 9.63
C ASN A 64 18.43 -14.67 8.52
N ALA A 65 18.02 -15.69 7.76
CA ALA A 65 18.79 -16.18 6.63
C ALA A 65 18.87 -15.17 5.47
N ALA A 66 17.84 -14.35 5.28
CA ALA A 66 17.86 -13.25 4.32
C ALA A 66 18.73 -12.08 4.82
N ALA A 67 18.56 -11.66 6.08
CA ALA A 67 19.34 -10.60 6.72
C ALA A 67 20.85 -10.87 6.68
N ALA A 68 21.27 -12.11 6.93
CA ALA A 68 22.68 -12.51 6.92
C ALA A 68 23.39 -12.36 5.55
N LYS A 69 22.64 -12.13 4.47
CA LYS A 69 23.18 -11.90 3.12
C LYS A 69 23.29 -10.43 2.76
N LEU A 70 22.78 -9.55 3.62
CA LEU A 70 22.75 -8.11 3.41
C LEU A 70 24.05 -7.47 3.91
N THR A 71 24.40 -6.33 3.33
CA THR A 71 25.37 -5.42 3.96
C THR A 71 24.80 -4.87 5.28
N PRO A 72 25.63 -4.35 6.20
CA PRO A 72 25.14 -3.79 7.46
C PRO A 72 24.05 -2.72 7.30
N ASP A 73 24.18 -1.86 6.28
CA ASP A 73 23.20 -0.80 6.03
C ASP A 73 21.90 -1.37 5.47
N GLU A 74 21.97 -2.26 4.48
CA GLU A 74 20.80 -2.98 3.95
C GLU A 74 20.10 -3.81 5.05
N GLN A 75 20.87 -4.42 5.95
CA GLN A 75 20.34 -5.18 7.08
C GLN A 75 19.54 -4.28 8.01
N LYS A 76 20.03 -3.08 8.34
CA LYS A 76 19.32 -2.10 9.17
C LYS A 76 17.98 -1.71 8.54
N VAL A 77 17.97 -1.45 7.22
CA VAL A 77 16.75 -1.14 6.45
C VAL A 77 15.78 -2.30 6.52
N PHE A 78 16.26 -3.51 6.22
CA PHE A 78 15.46 -4.70 6.21
C PHE A 78 14.86 -5.01 7.59
N GLU A 79 15.65 -4.99 8.65
CA GLU A 79 15.19 -5.20 10.03
C GLU A 79 14.15 -4.15 10.45
N THR A 80 14.31 -2.90 10.03
CA THR A 80 13.33 -1.85 10.28
C THR A 80 12.00 -2.17 9.60
N LEU A 81 12.01 -2.55 8.32
CA LEU A 81 10.81 -2.97 7.60
C LEU A 81 10.15 -4.20 8.23
N ILE A 82 10.93 -5.19 8.65
CA ILE A 82 10.41 -6.38 9.33
C ILE A 82 9.80 -6.02 10.69
N LYS A 83 10.47 -5.18 11.48
CA LYS A 83 9.95 -4.70 12.76
C LYS A 83 8.61 -4.00 12.54
N THR A 84 8.54 -3.07 11.60
CA THR A 84 7.28 -2.39 11.22
C THR A 84 6.18 -3.39 10.85
N ASN A 85 6.51 -4.44 10.11
CA ASN A 85 5.53 -5.45 9.73
C ASN A 85 5.05 -6.27 10.94
N GLN A 86 5.97 -6.67 11.82
CA GLN A 86 5.69 -7.52 12.99
C GLN A 86 5.01 -6.79 14.14
N SER A 87 5.25 -5.48 14.27
CA SER A 87 4.80 -4.70 15.41
C SER A 87 3.35 -4.24 15.29
N THR A 88 2.77 -4.32 14.08
CA THR A 88 1.37 -3.97 13.86
C THR A 88 0.42 -4.95 14.54
N LYS A 89 -0.44 -4.41 15.41
CA LYS A 89 -1.51 -5.17 16.11
C LYS A 89 -2.65 -5.61 15.19
N SER A 90 -2.54 -5.36 13.88
CA SER A 90 -3.58 -5.65 12.90
C SER A 90 -3.89 -7.13 12.76
N GLY A 91 -3.07 -8.01 13.34
CA GLY A 91 -3.18 -9.45 13.13
C GLY A 91 -2.84 -9.85 11.69
N PHE A 92 -2.26 -8.94 10.90
CA PHE A 92 -1.83 -9.23 9.56
C PHE A 92 -0.71 -10.27 9.59
N ASP A 93 -0.93 -11.36 8.86
CA ASP A 93 0.00 -12.47 8.84
C ASP A 93 1.19 -12.15 7.92
N THR A 94 2.36 -11.90 8.51
CA THR A 94 3.59 -11.58 7.76
C THR A 94 4.14 -12.75 6.93
N THR A 95 3.47 -13.90 6.93
CA THR A 95 3.87 -15.11 6.20
C THR A 95 3.95 -14.92 4.67
N TYR A 96 3.33 -13.89 4.07
CA TYR A 96 3.48 -13.58 2.62
C TYR A 96 4.83 -12.99 2.26
N PHE A 97 5.36 -12.16 3.13
CA PHE A 97 6.72 -11.67 2.94
C PHE A 97 7.70 -12.86 2.97
N ILE A 98 7.43 -13.86 3.82
CA ILE A 98 8.19 -15.12 3.88
C ILE A 98 8.06 -15.91 2.58
N ALA A 99 6.86 -15.96 1.99
CA ALA A 99 6.67 -16.53 0.66
C ALA A 99 7.61 -15.88 -0.38
N GLY A 100 7.62 -14.55 -0.48
CA GLY A 100 8.48 -13.83 -1.41
C GLY A 100 9.97 -14.18 -1.23
N LEU A 101 10.44 -14.31 0.01
CA LEU A 101 11.81 -14.72 0.31
C LEU A 101 12.09 -16.20 -0.04
N LEU A 102 11.13 -17.09 0.22
CA LEU A 102 11.24 -18.53 -0.06
C LEU A 102 11.12 -18.85 -1.55
N MET A 103 10.46 -18.01 -2.33
CA MET A 103 10.35 -18.18 -3.78
C MET A 103 11.70 -18.13 -4.48
N ALA A 104 12.70 -17.48 -3.88
CA ALA A 104 14.04 -17.45 -4.42
C ALA A 104 14.60 -18.86 -4.53
N PRO A 105 14.77 -19.38 -5.76
CA PRO A 105 15.32 -20.71 -5.94
C PRO A 105 16.71 -20.78 -5.29
N ALA A 106 17.10 -21.93 -4.75
CA ALA A 106 18.43 -22.09 -4.13
C ALA A 106 19.59 -21.69 -5.07
N SER A 107 19.36 -21.70 -6.39
CA SER A 107 20.31 -21.27 -7.42
C SER A 107 20.28 -19.78 -7.76
N VAL A 108 19.30 -19.02 -7.26
CA VAL A 108 19.19 -17.57 -7.45
C VAL A 108 19.71 -16.89 -6.20
N VAL A 109 20.80 -16.16 -6.35
CA VAL A 109 21.31 -15.29 -5.29
C VAL A 109 20.34 -14.12 -5.17
N LEU A 110 19.55 -14.09 -4.10
CA LEU A 110 18.82 -12.88 -3.71
C LEU A 110 19.86 -11.78 -3.45
N THR A 111 19.78 -10.71 -4.24
CA THR A 111 20.55 -9.50 -3.99
C THR A 111 19.89 -8.73 -2.85
N GLY A 112 20.63 -7.86 -2.16
CA GLY A 112 20.06 -7.07 -1.08
C GLY A 112 18.87 -6.21 -1.52
N LYS A 113 18.96 -5.60 -2.72
CA LYS A 113 17.83 -4.91 -3.35
C LYS A 113 16.56 -5.77 -3.50
N MET A 114 16.68 -7.04 -3.89
CA MET A 114 15.52 -7.93 -4.01
C MET A 114 14.91 -8.23 -2.64
N VAL A 115 15.74 -8.48 -1.64
CA VAL A 115 15.30 -8.73 -0.26
C VAL A 115 14.56 -7.50 0.30
N ILE A 116 15.12 -6.31 0.12
CA ILE A 116 14.51 -5.04 0.53
C ILE A 116 13.19 -4.81 -0.23
N SER A 117 13.14 -5.05 -1.54
CA SER A 117 11.90 -4.92 -2.32
C SER A 117 10.79 -5.84 -1.80
N ILE A 118 11.12 -7.09 -1.45
CA ILE A 118 10.14 -8.03 -0.86
C ILE A 118 9.68 -7.55 0.52
N ALA A 119 10.58 -7.00 1.34
CA ALA A 119 10.22 -6.43 2.64
C ALA A 119 9.32 -5.19 2.51
N GLN A 120 9.63 -4.28 1.59
CA GLN A 120 8.81 -3.10 1.27
C GLN A 120 7.41 -3.50 0.80
N TRP A 121 7.32 -4.54 -0.05
CA TRP A 121 6.04 -5.10 -0.46
C TRP A 121 5.23 -5.61 0.73
N GLY A 122 5.89 -6.33 1.65
CA GLY A 122 5.33 -6.70 2.94
C GLY A 122 4.76 -5.50 3.72
N SER A 123 5.52 -4.42 3.83
CA SER A 123 5.09 -3.20 4.52
C SER A 123 3.93 -2.50 3.85
N ARG A 124 3.87 -2.47 2.52
CA ARG A 124 2.70 -1.93 1.80
C ARG A 124 1.44 -2.71 2.10
N MET A 125 1.53 -4.04 2.16
CA MET A 125 0.39 -4.89 2.52
C MET A 125 -0.12 -4.57 3.93
N VAL A 126 0.80 -4.48 4.88
CA VAL A 126 0.49 -4.12 6.27
C VAL A 126 -0.16 -2.74 6.34
N ASN A 127 0.35 -1.75 5.62
CA ASN A 127 -0.21 -0.40 5.63
C ASN A 127 -1.62 -0.35 5.00
N VAL A 128 -1.85 -1.07 3.90
CA VAL A 128 -3.19 -1.23 3.30
C VAL A 128 -4.16 -1.88 4.30
N ALA A 129 -3.74 -2.95 4.97
CA ALA A 129 -4.56 -3.63 5.97
C ALA A 129 -4.84 -2.75 7.19
N ASN A 130 -3.84 -2.05 7.72
CA ASN A 130 -3.98 -1.10 8.82
C ASN A 130 -4.98 0.00 8.48
N LEU A 131 -4.89 0.53 7.26
CA LEU A 131 -5.79 1.57 6.81
C LEU A 131 -7.23 1.07 6.69
N ALA A 132 -7.44 -0.11 6.12
CA ALA A 132 -8.76 -0.73 6.04
C ALA A 132 -9.34 -1.04 7.43
N ASN A 133 -8.50 -1.48 8.37
CA ASN A 133 -8.88 -1.72 9.76
C ASN A 133 -9.24 -0.41 10.47
N PHE A 134 -8.47 0.65 10.28
CA PHE A 134 -8.79 1.98 10.80
C PHE A 134 -10.13 2.48 10.26
N ILE A 135 -10.36 2.39 8.94
CA ILE A 135 -11.63 2.77 8.31
C ILE A 135 -12.78 1.98 8.95
N THR A 136 -12.63 0.66 9.08
CA THR A 136 -13.66 -0.21 9.69
C THR A 136 -13.91 0.13 11.16
N ALA A 137 -12.85 0.35 11.94
CA ALA A 137 -12.96 0.75 13.35
C ALA A 137 -13.64 2.11 13.49
N SER A 138 -13.35 3.04 12.58
CA SER A 138 -13.96 4.38 12.59
C SER A 138 -15.48 4.34 12.45
N GLU A 139 -16.04 3.35 11.73
CA GLU A 139 -17.50 3.14 11.65
C GLU A 139 -18.14 2.88 13.02
N GLY A 140 -17.36 2.39 14.00
CA GLY A 140 -17.78 2.23 15.40
C GLY A 140 -17.73 3.51 16.23
N GLY A 141 -17.28 4.64 15.65
CA GLY A 141 -17.20 5.95 16.30
C GLY A 141 -15.76 6.38 16.63
N GLU A 142 -15.63 7.62 17.11
CA GLU A 142 -14.35 8.30 17.36
C GLU A 142 -13.43 7.55 18.33
N ALA A 143 -13.99 6.95 19.39
CA ALA A 143 -13.22 6.18 20.36
C ALA A 143 -12.58 4.92 19.74
N ALA A 144 -13.31 4.22 18.87
CA ALA A 144 -12.80 3.05 18.16
C ALA A 144 -11.76 3.43 17.10
N ALA A 145 -11.94 4.57 16.43
CA ALA A 145 -10.94 5.13 15.53
C ALA A 145 -9.64 5.47 16.26
N ALA A 146 -9.73 6.15 17.41
CA ALA A 146 -8.58 6.52 18.23
C ALA A 146 -7.82 5.29 18.75
N GLU A 147 -8.53 4.24 19.17
CA GLU A 147 -7.91 2.98 19.60
C GLU A 147 -7.17 2.29 18.45
N ALA A 148 -7.75 2.27 17.24
CA ALA A 148 -7.09 1.73 16.05
C ALA A 148 -5.83 2.53 15.67
N LEU A 149 -5.86 3.84 15.84
CA LEU A 149 -4.75 4.77 15.55
C LEU A 149 -3.59 4.58 16.53
N LEU A 150 -3.89 4.49 17.84
CA LEU A 150 -2.92 4.13 18.87
C LEU A 150 -2.34 2.72 18.70
N GLY A 151 -3.06 1.84 18.02
CA GLY A 151 -2.61 0.51 17.65
C GLY A 151 -1.70 0.45 16.43
N SER A 152 -1.61 1.53 15.63
CA SER A 152 -0.96 1.46 14.32
C SER A 152 0.57 1.56 14.33
N GLU A 153 1.23 1.92 15.44
CA GLU A 153 2.71 2.04 15.59
C GLU A 153 3.45 2.78 14.45
N ALA A 154 2.69 3.48 13.59
CA ALA A 154 3.19 4.08 12.36
C ALA A 154 4.19 5.21 12.63
N GLU A 155 4.01 5.92 13.74
CA GLU A 155 4.91 7.00 14.18
C GLU A 155 6.29 6.46 14.58
N GLU A 156 6.36 5.40 15.41
CA GLU A 156 7.64 4.78 15.79
C GLU A 156 8.33 4.16 14.56
N ALA A 157 7.57 3.57 13.64
CA ALA A 157 8.08 3.05 12.38
C ALA A 157 8.62 4.16 11.45
N ALA A 158 7.94 5.30 11.38
CA ALA A 158 8.39 6.46 10.60
C ALA A 158 9.68 7.04 11.17
N GLU A 159 9.76 7.25 12.49
CA GLU A 159 10.97 7.75 13.17
C GLU A 159 12.15 6.78 13.01
N ALA A 160 11.89 5.48 13.11
CA ALA A 160 12.92 4.45 12.88
C ALA A 160 13.45 4.50 11.44
N LEU A 161 12.58 4.70 10.45
CA LEU A 161 12.97 4.81 9.05
C LEU A 161 13.71 6.11 8.74
N ASP A 162 13.36 7.23 9.40
CA ASP A 162 14.06 8.50 9.24
C ASP A 162 15.51 8.41 9.73
N GLY A 163 15.74 7.78 10.89
CA GLY A 163 17.08 7.46 11.40
C GLY A 163 17.85 6.42 10.58
N VAL A 164 17.19 5.73 9.64
CA VAL A 164 17.82 4.82 8.66
C VAL A 164 18.14 5.55 7.37
N SER A 165 17.33 6.54 6.97
CA SER A 165 17.55 7.39 5.79
C SER A 165 18.92 8.07 5.82
N GLU A 166 19.29 8.66 6.95
CA GLU A 166 20.60 9.32 7.14
C GLU A 166 21.77 8.34 6.98
N ALA A 167 21.59 7.07 7.34
CA ALA A 167 22.60 6.02 7.16
C ALA A 167 22.63 5.49 5.71
N ALA A 168 21.47 5.44 5.05
CA ALA A 168 21.30 4.87 3.72
C ALA A 168 21.78 5.80 2.58
N GLU A 169 21.82 7.11 2.80
CA GLU A 169 22.46 8.07 1.89
C GLU A 169 23.92 7.73 1.59
N ALA A 170 24.62 7.08 2.52
CA ALA A 170 26.01 6.65 2.33
C ALA A 170 26.16 5.35 1.51
N ALA A 171 25.09 4.58 1.32
CA ALA A 171 25.14 3.19 0.84
C ALA A 171 24.49 2.95 -0.55
N GLU A 172 24.16 4.01 -1.31
CA GLU A 172 23.42 3.94 -2.60
C GLU A 172 22.02 3.28 -2.53
N VAL A 173 21.53 2.92 -1.34
CA VAL A 173 20.16 2.42 -1.09
C VAL A 173 19.21 3.52 -0.60
N ALA A 174 19.66 4.76 -0.56
CA ALA A 174 18.91 5.93 -0.08
C ALA A 174 17.52 6.08 -0.71
N ALA A 175 17.40 5.81 -2.01
CA ALA A 175 16.13 5.92 -2.72
C ALA A 175 15.09 4.92 -2.21
N ASP A 176 15.51 3.67 -1.95
CA ASP A 176 14.64 2.60 -1.47
C ASP A 176 14.21 2.87 -0.01
N VAL A 177 15.08 3.50 0.79
CA VAL A 177 14.78 3.90 2.17
C VAL A 177 13.86 5.10 2.25
N ALA A 178 14.12 6.15 1.45
CA ALA A 178 13.25 7.30 1.37
C ALA A 178 11.84 6.91 0.90
N GLU A 179 11.74 5.95 -0.03
CA GLU A 179 10.46 5.42 -0.46
C GLU A 179 9.73 4.69 0.67
N ALA A 180 10.40 3.79 1.39
CA ALA A 180 9.83 3.12 2.55
C ALA A 180 9.35 4.11 3.63
N ALA A 181 10.17 5.11 3.94
CA ALA A 181 9.85 6.18 4.88
C ALA A 181 8.62 6.97 4.42
N SER A 182 8.55 7.35 3.14
CA SER A 182 7.41 8.10 2.59
C SER A 182 6.09 7.32 2.69
N ILE A 183 6.12 6.00 2.50
CA ILE A 183 4.89 5.18 2.59
C ILE A 183 4.41 5.12 4.04
N VAL A 184 5.32 4.92 5.00
CA VAL A 184 4.97 4.86 6.42
C VAL A 184 4.52 6.23 6.93
N GLY A 185 5.20 7.31 6.53
CA GLY A 185 4.75 8.68 6.75
C GLY A 185 3.31 8.87 6.27
N SER A 186 3.05 8.56 4.99
CA SER A 186 1.76 8.81 4.34
C SER A 186 0.57 8.20 5.07
N LEU A 187 0.78 7.10 5.79
CA LEU A 187 -0.22 6.53 6.67
C LEU A 187 -0.46 7.40 7.92
N SER A 188 0.59 7.80 8.64
CA SER A 188 0.49 8.63 9.85
C SER A 188 -0.25 9.94 9.59
N ALA A 189 0.13 10.67 8.55
CA ALA A 189 -0.52 11.94 8.30
C ALA A 189 -1.88 11.81 7.59
N PHE A 190 -2.15 10.70 6.91
CA PHE A 190 -3.53 10.38 6.54
C PHE A 190 -4.42 10.16 7.78
N LEU A 191 -3.89 9.44 8.77
CA LEU A 191 -4.56 9.22 10.04
C LEU A 191 -4.79 10.53 10.78
N ASP A 192 -3.83 11.47 10.76
CA ASP A 192 -4.01 12.83 11.27
C ASP A 192 -5.07 13.61 10.51
N VAL A 193 -5.12 13.50 9.18
CA VAL A 193 -6.15 14.13 8.36
C VAL A 193 -7.53 13.56 8.73
N LEU A 194 -7.68 12.24 8.86
CA LEU A 194 -8.96 11.63 9.25
C LEU A 194 -9.36 11.93 10.70
N ALA A 195 -8.41 11.92 11.64
CA ALA A 195 -8.62 12.30 13.03
C ALA A 195 -9.04 13.77 13.14
N GLY A 196 -8.35 14.67 12.43
CA GLY A 196 -8.68 16.09 12.38
C GLY A 196 -10.01 16.38 11.68
N VAL A 197 -10.41 15.56 10.72
CA VAL A 197 -11.70 15.63 10.00
C VAL A 197 -12.85 15.07 10.84
N GLY A 198 -12.59 14.37 11.96
CA GLY A 198 -13.64 13.93 12.89
C GLY A 198 -14.72 13.14 12.16
N LEU A 199 -14.30 12.12 11.42
CA LEU A 199 -15.13 11.22 10.61
C LEU A 199 -16.00 11.99 9.60
N VAL A 200 -15.75 11.78 8.31
CA VAL A 200 -16.38 12.49 7.18
C VAL A 200 -17.92 12.69 7.31
N VAL A 201 -18.60 11.74 7.97
CA VAL A 201 -20.04 11.78 8.29
C VAL A 201 -20.41 12.78 9.42
N GLY A 202 -19.59 12.92 10.46
CA GLY A 202 -19.82 13.84 11.58
C GLY A 202 -19.73 15.31 11.19
N LEU A 203 -18.82 15.64 10.27
CA LEU A 203 -18.63 17.01 9.76
C LEU A 203 -19.85 17.54 9.00
N ILE A 204 -20.49 16.70 8.17
CA ILE A 204 -21.69 17.10 7.42
C ILE A 204 -22.85 17.39 8.39
N ALA A 205 -23.07 16.51 9.37
CA ALA A 205 -24.15 16.68 10.33
C ALA A 205 -23.97 17.94 11.21
N GLY A 206 -22.74 18.20 11.68
CA GLY A 206 -22.44 19.36 12.52
C GLY A 206 -22.34 20.69 11.77
N ALA A 207 -21.82 20.70 10.54
CA ALA A 207 -21.68 21.93 9.74
C ALA A 207 -23.01 22.44 9.20
N LEU A 208 -24.04 21.60 9.09
CA LEU A 208 -25.36 21.97 8.55
C LEU A 208 -26.28 22.68 9.55
N GLN A 209 -26.08 22.57 10.86
CA GLN A 209 -27.11 22.96 11.83
C GLN A 209 -26.87 24.26 12.62
N ILE A 210 -25.67 24.85 12.67
CA ILE A 210 -25.39 25.86 13.72
C ILE A 210 -24.78 27.19 13.22
N PHE A 211 -24.21 27.26 12.01
CA PHE A 211 -23.43 28.45 11.60
C PHE A 211 -23.90 29.05 10.27
N GLU A 212 -24.34 30.31 10.29
CA GLU A 212 -24.59 31.11 9.09
C GLU A 212 -23.40 32.04 8.79
N GLY A 213 -23.08 32.23 7.51
CA GLY A 213 -22.20 33.31 7.06
C GLY A 213 -20.70 33.01 6.97
N ALA A 214 -19.85 33.90 7.51
CA ALA A 214 -18.38 33.84 7.38
C ALA A 214 -17.78 32.58 7.99
N GLU A 215 -18.32 32.16 9.13
CA GLU A 215 -17.83 30.99 9.85
C GLU A 215 -18.14 29.70 9.07
N GLN A 216 -19.33 29.62 8.48
CA GLN A 216 -19.70 28.53 7.58
C GLN A 216 -18.75 28.47 6.37
N LYS A 217 -18.45 29.62 5.75
CA LYS A 217 -17.47 29.68 4.65
C LYS A 217 -16.12 29.10 5.10
N LYS A 218 -15.60 29.54 6.25
CA LYS A 218 -14.30 29.08 6.78
C LYS A 218 -14.31 27.56 7.02
N LYS A 219 -15.38 27.04 7.62
CA LYS A 219 -15.55 25.60 7.88
C LYS A 219 -15.62 24.79 6.59
N LEU A 220 -16.38 25.24 5.59
CA LEU A 220 -16.50 24.56 4.31
C LEU A 220 -15.19 24.56 3.51
N VAL A 221 -14.48 25.69 3.46
CA VAL A 221 -13.17 25.76 2.81
C VAL A 221 -12.17 24.84 3.49
N ASN A 222 -12.12 24.86 4.83
CA ASN A 222 -11.24 23.97 5.58
C ASN A 222 -11.57 22.48 5.34
N ALA A 223 -12.86 22.13 5.28
CA ALA A 223 -13.29 20.77 4.95
C ALA A 223 -12.83 20.35 3.54
N ILE A 224 -13.00 21.21 2.53
CA ILE A 224 -12.51 20.94 1.16
C ILE A 224 -10.99 20.69 1.17
N HIS A 225 -10.22 21.59 1.79
CA HIS A 225 -8.76 21.49 1.85
C HIS A 225 -8.26 20.24 2.57
N ARG A 226 -9.02 19.71 3.53
CA ARG A 226 -8.68 18.46 4.22
C ARG A 226 -9.11 17.22 3.45
N LEU A 227 -10.27 17.28 2.80
CA LEU A 227 -10.81 16.15 2.04
C LEU A 227 -10.04 15.89 0.74
N GLN A 228 -9.44 16.91 0.10
CA GLN A 228 -8.66 16.71 -1.12
C GLN A 228 -7.43 15.81 -0.90
N PRO A 229 -6.49 16.10 0.04
CA PRO A 229 -5.39 15.20 0.34
C PRO A 229 -5.87 13.84 0.85
N ALA A 230 -6.88 13.80 1.73
CA ALA A 230 -7.44 12.53 2.22
C ALA A 230 -7.90 11.62 1.06
N ARG A 231 -8.59 12.19 0.07
CA ARG A 231 -9.03 11.46 -1.11
C ARG A 231 -7.83 10.94 -1.90
N LEU A 232 -6.82 11.77 -2.14
CA LEU A 232 -5.63 11.36 -2.88
C LEU A 232 -4.87 10.24 -2.16
N THR A 233 -4.69 10.33 -0.84
CA THR A 233 -4.07 9.26 -0.05
C THR A 233 -4.90 7.99 -0.08
N THR A 234 -6.23 8.07 0.08
CA THR A 234 -7.09 6.88 0.02
C THR A 234 -7.00 6.21 -1.36
N ALA A 235 -6.96 7.00 -2.44
CA ALA A 235 -6.79 6.50 -3.80
C ALA A 235 -5.40 5.86 -4.01
N LEU A 236 -4.35 6.44 -3.41
CA LEU A 236 -3.00 5.87 -3.43
C LEU A 236 -2.99 4.48 -2.79
N PHE A 237 -3.60 4.33 -1.61
CA PHE A 237 -3.72 3.03 -0.93
C PHE A 237 -4.61 2.03 -1.67
N ASP A 238 -5.70 2.49 -2.29
CA ASP A 238 -6.53 1.64 -3.15
C ASP A 238 -5.71 1.09 -4.33
N ARG A 239 -4.95 1.97 -5.00
CA ARG A 239 -4.07 1.58 -6.11
C ARG A 239 -2.95 0.63 -5.66
N MET A 240 -2.34 0.88 -4.50
CA MET A 240 -1.36 -0.03 -3.89
C MET A 240 -2.00 -1.40 -3.63
N GLY A 241 -3.17 -1.42 -3.02
CA GLY A 241 -3.90 -2.64 -2.71
C GLY A 241 -4.25 -3.46 -3.96
N ALA A 242 -4.68 -2.81 -5.04
CA ALA A 242 -4.94 -3.47 -6.32
C ALA A 242 -3.67 -4.10 -6.93
N SER A 243 -2.53 -3.41 -6.86
CA SER A 243 -1.23 -3.96 -7.30
C SER A 243 -0.81 -5.17 -6.46
N ILE A 244 -0.97 -5.09 -5.13
CA ILE A 244 -0.73 -6.20 -4.21
C ILE A 244 -1.57 -7.42 -4.57
N LEU A 245 -2.87 -7.25 -4.86
CA LEU A 245 -3.75 -8.37 -5.22
C LEU A 245 -3.33 -9.05 -6.53
N ASP A 246 -2.87 -8.29 -7.52
CA ASP A 246 -2.31 -8.87 -8.75
C ASP A 246 -1.05 -9.69 -8.45
N GLN A 247 -0.17 -9.18 -7.61
CA GLN A 247 1.05 -9.87 -7.18
C GLN A 247 0.75 -11.13 -6.35
N LEU A 248 -0.23 -11.08 -5.44
CA LEU A 248 -0.71 -12.25 -4.70
C LEU A 248 -1.34 -13.29 -5.62
N THR A 249 -2.06 -12.86 -6.66
CA THR A 249 -2.61 -13.77 -7.68
C THR A 249 -1.49 -14.47 -8.45
N ASN A 250 -0.44 -13.73 -8.83
CA ASN A 250 0.74 -14.30 -9.49
C ASN A 250 1.50 -15.25 -8.56
N LEU A 251 1.63 -14.90 -7.28
CA LEU A 251 2.21 -15.78 -6.26
C LEU A 251 1.41 -17.08 -6.12
N GLY A 252 0.09 -17.01 -6.14
CA GLY A 252 -0.77 -18.21 -6.15
C GLY A 252 -0.52 -19.12 -7.32
N LEU A 253 -0.40 -18.56 -8.52
CA LEU A 253 -0.03 -19.33 -9.72
C LEU A 253 1.34 -19.99 -9.58
N TYR A 254 2.28 -19.36 -8.88
CA TYR A 254 3.58 -19.96 -8.59
C TYR A 254 3.42 -21.15 -7.66
N PHE A 255 2.67 -21.00 -6.57
CA PHE A 255 2.44 -22.09 -5.63
C PHE A 255 1.75 -23.28 -6.27
N ASP A 256 0.69 -23.03 -7.05
CA ASP A 256 -0.06 -24.07 -7.78
C ASP A 256 0.83 -24.81 -8.80
N ALA A 257 1.86 -24.14 -9.34
CA ALA A 257 2.83 -24.73 -10.27
C ALA A 257 4.05 -25.38 -9.58
N SER A 258 4.30 -25.08 -8.31
CA SER A 258 5.50 -25.51 -7.59
C SER A 258 5.36 -26.95 -7.05
N PRO A 259 6.44 -27.74 -6.98
CA PRO A 259 6.40 -29.11 -6.44
C PRO A 259 6.02 -29.21 -4.95
N GLY A 260 5.96 -28.08 -4.23
CA GLY A 260 5.58 -27.97 -2.82
C GLY A 260 4.22 -27.28 -2.60
N GLY A 261 3.48 -26.95 -3.66
CA GLY A 261 2.13 -26.40 -3.55
C GLY A 261 1.15 -27.38 -2.90
N ALA A 262 0.04 -26.85 -2.35
CA ALA A 262 -0.98 -27.66 -1.69
C ALA A 262 -1.55 -28.77 -2.62
N GLU A 263 -1.59 -28.51 -3.93
CA GLU A 263 -1.93 -29.49 -4.99
C GLU A 263 -1.13 -29.16 -6.27
N PRO A 264 0.06 -29.76 -6.49
CA PRO A 264 0.84 -29.48 -7.70
C PRO A 264 0.12 -29.98 -8.96
N ASP A 265 -0.47 -29.08 -9.75
CA ASP A 265 -1.13 -29.43 -11.02
C ASP A 265 -0.18 -29.18 -12.20
N ALA A 266 0.28 -30.27 -12.81
CA ALA A 266 1.12 -30.24 -14.01
C ALA A 266 0.48 -29.46 -15.18
N ARG A 267 -0.85 -29.38 -15.25
CA ARG A 267 -1.58 -28.59 -16.26
C ARG A 267 -1.52 -27.10 -15.97
N ILE A 268 -1.59 -26.70 -14.70
CA ILE A 268 -1.42 -25.31 -14.27
C ILE A 268 0.03 -24.88 -14.49
N ALA A 269 1.00 -25.72 -14.13
CA ALA A 269 2.41 -25.49 -14.44
C ALA A 269 2.66 -25.29 -15.96
N ALA A 270 2.00 -26.09 -16.81
CA ALA A 270 2.06 -25.95 -18.27
C ALA A 270 1.36 -24.67 -18.78
N LYS A 271 0.23 -24.28 -18.18
CA LYS A 271 -0.52 -23.07 -18.56
C LYS A 271 0.18 -21.79 -18.11
N ALA A 272 0.77 -21.79 -16.90
CA ALA A 272 1.61 -20.72 -16.38
C ALA A 272 2.81 -20.50 -17.31
N SER A 273 3.50 -21.57 -17.70
CA SER A 273 4.62 -21.50 -18.66
C SER A 273 4.20 -21.06 -20.07
N PHE A 274 2.96 -21.33 -20.52
CA PHE A 274 2.43 -20.79 -21.77
C PHE A 274 2.11 -19.29 -21.71
N ARG A 275 1.39 -18.83 -20.67
CA ARG A 275 1.11 -17.39 -20.44
C ARG A 275 2.41 -16.60 -20.33
N PHE A 276 3.41 -17.17 -19.67
CA PHE A 276 4.75 -16.61 -19.48
C PHE A 276 5.47 -16.34 -20.81
N ARG A 277 5.42 -17.31 -21.75
CA ARG A 277 6.06 -17.17 -23.06
C ARG A 277 5.46 -16.02 -23.89
N PHE A 278 4.19 -15.70 -23.67
CA PHE A 278 3.51 -14.57 -24.34
C PHE A 278 3.82 -13.21 -23.71
N HIS A 279 3.93 -13.12 -22.37
CA HIS A 279 4.17 -11.84 -21.67
C HIS A 279 5.65 -11.39 -21.66
N LEU A 280 6.60 -12.32 -21.73
CA LEU A 280 8.03 -11.98 -21.86
C LEU A 280 8.37 -11.25 -23.15
N SER A 281 7.59 -11.47 -24.21
CA SER A 281 7.78 -10.76 -25.49
C SER A 281 7.51 -9.26 -25.39
N SER A 282 6.77 -8.80 -24.38
CA SER A 282 6.43 -7.38 -24.17
C SER A 282 7.34 -6.66 -23.17
N TYR A 283 8.18 -7.37 -22.41
CA TYR A 283 9.09 -6.78 -21.41
C TYR A 283 10.55 -6.93 -21.86
N SER A 284 10.97 -6.15 -22.86
CA SER A 284 12.36 -6.16 -23.36
C SER A 284 13.34 -5.31 -22.51
N GLY A 285 12.89 -4.74 -21.39
CA GLY A 285 13.66 -3.74 -20.61
C GLY A 285 14.26 -4.21 -19.28
N SER A 286 13.85 -5.35 -18.72
CA SER A 286 14.17 -5.71 -17.33
C SER A 286 15.52 -6.42 -17.11
N GLY A 287 16.37 -6.55 -18.14
CA GLY A 287 17.69 -7.19 -18.00
C GLY A 287 17.66 -8.70 -17.67
N VAL A 288 16.49 -9.31 -17.55
CA VAL A 288 16.33 -10.75 -17.33
C VAL A 288 16.49 -11.46 -18.68
N SER A 289 17.73 -11.83 -19.02
CA SER A 289 18.01 -12.69 -20.19
C SER A 289 17.21 -14.00 -20.08
N ALA A 290 16.40 -14.29 -21.09
CA ALA A 290 15.68 -15.55 -21.23
C ALA A 290 16.69 -16.70 -21.44
N ASN A 291 17.20 -17.23 -20.34
CA ASN A 291 18.14 -18.33 -20.38
C ASN A 291 17.35 -19.62 -20.57
N GLU A 292 17.29 -20.13 -21.82
CA GLU A 292 16.44 -21.24 -22.29
C GLU A 292 16.66 -22.57 -21.55
N GLY A 293 17.65 -22.68 -20.66
CA GLY A 293 17.92 -23.88 -19.85
C GLY A 293 17.40 -23.85 -18.40
N ARG A 294 16.82 -22.74 -17.91
CA ARG A 294 16.30 -22.71 -16.52
C ARG A 294 14.94 -23.39 -16.41
N ARG A 295 14.70 -24.07 -15.28
CA ARG A 295 13.40 -24.65 -14.97
C ARG A 295 12.30 -23.55 -14.98
N PRO A 296 11.08 -23.83 -15.47
CA PRO A 296 10.01 -22.83 -15.58
C PRO A 296 9.64 -22.15 -14.25
N ASP A 297 9.69 -22.87 -13.12
CA ASP A 297 9.40 -22.34 -11.79
C ASP A 297 10.42 -21.28 -11.34
N VAL A 298 11.71 -21.49 -11.66
CA VAL A 298 12.79 -20.55 -11.37
C VAL A 298 12.63 -19.25 -12.15
N GLN A 299 12.23 -19.35 -13.43
CA GLN A 299 11.98 -18.19 -14.28
C GLN A 299 10.73 -17.41 -13.81
N TYR A 300 9.71 -18.11 -13.34
CA TYR A 300 8.48 -17.50 -12.84
C TYR A 300 8.70 -16.78 -11.50
N ALA A 301 9.43 -17.39 -10.55
CA ALA A 301 9.81 -16.73 -9.30
C ALA A 301 10.63 -15.46 -9.53
N ALA A 302 11.63 -15.51 -10.43
CA ALA A 302 12.43 -14.34 -10.76
C ALA A 302 11.58 -13.20 -11.36
N LYS A 303 10.55 -13.53 -12.16
CA LYS A 303 9.62 -12.54 -12.72
C LYS A 303 8.76 -11.91 -11.62
N ILE A 304 8.18 -12.70 -10.72
CA ILE A 304 7.37 -12.17 -9.62
C ILE A 304 8.21 -11.22 -8.76
N ILE A 305 9.44 -11.60 -8.41
CA ILE A 305 10.34 -10.72 -7.63
C ILE A 305 10.68 -9.44 -8.41
N ALA A 306 10.90 -9.55 -9.73
CA ALA A 306 11.15 -8.38 -10.57
C ALA A 306 9.92 -7.47 -10.70
N GLU A 307 8.72 -8.04 -10.80
CA GLU A 307 7.45 -7.30 -10.82
C GLU A 307 7.19 -6.62 -9.48
N ILE A 308 7.40 -7.32 -8.36
CA ILE A 308 7.36 -6.70 -7.03
C ILE A 308 8.34 -5.52 -6.95
N SER A 309 9.58 -5.69 -7.42
CA SER A 309 10.58 -4.61 -7.39
C SER A 309 10.21 -3.45 -8.33
N ALA A 310 9.62 -3.72 -9.50
CA ALA A 310 9.23 -2.71 -10.47
C ALA A 310 7.94 -1.97 -10.07
N ASP A 311 6.94 -2.67 -9.56
CA ASP A 311 5.69 -2.08 -9.07
C ASP A 311 5.89 -1.40 -7.72
N ASN A 312 6.90 -1.83 -6.96
CA ASN A 312 7.37 -1.04 -5.85
C ASN A 312 7.74 0.36 -6.35
N SER A 313 8.46 0.48 -7.46
CA SER A 313 8.76 1.79 -8.03
C SER A 313 7.55 2.52 -8.63
N LYS A 314 6.97 3.39 -7.78
CA LYS A 314 6.18 4.62 -8.07
C LYS A 314 4.77 4.46 -8.62
N ILE A 315 3.80 4.46 -7.71
CA ILE A 315 2.51 5.12 -7.99
C ILE A 315 2.79 6.62 -8.04
N ASP A 316 2.66 7.22 -9.22
CA ASP A 316 2.81 8.66 -9.39
C ASP A 316 1.61 9.38 -8.76
N VAL A 317 1.83 9.96 -7.57
CA VAL A 317 0.82 10.70 -6.80
C VAL A 317 0.29 11.91 -7.60
N GLY A 318 1.13 12.56 -8.40
CA GLY A 318 0.71 13.68 -9.25
C GLY A 318 -0.16 13.22 -10.42
N ALA A 319 0.18 12.10 -11.05
CA ALA A 319 -0.67 11.50 -12.07
C ALA A 319 -2.03 11.07 -11.49
N LEU A 320 -2.03 10.50 -10.28
CA LEU A 320 -3.24 10.09 -9.58
C LEU A 320 -4.13 11.29 -9.24
N GLU A 321 -3.56 12.40 -8.74
CA GLU A 321 -4.33 13.63 -8.51
C GLU A 321 -4.91 14.18 -9.81
N SER A 322 -4.14 14.17 -10.90
CA SER A 322 -4.63 14.57 -12.22
C SER A 322 -5.83 13.72 -12.67
N GLU A 323 -5.82 12.41 -12.43
CA GLU A 323 -6.95 11.52 -12.72
C GLU A 323 -8.19 11.89 -11.89
N LEU A 324 -8.02 12.11 -10.59
CA LEU A 324 -9.10 12.52 -9.67
C LEU A 324 -9.69 13.88 -10.05
N GLU A 325 -8.85 14.86 -10.43
CA GLU A 325 -9.29 16.17 -10.88
C GLU A 325 -10.10 16.08 -12.19
N VAL A 326 -9.67 15.23 -13.12
CA VAL A 326 -10.43 14.97 -14.36
C VAL A 326 -11.79 14.34 -14.05
N GLN A 327 -11.88 13.44 -13.06
CA GLN A 327 -13.17 12.89 -12.62
C GLN A 327 -14.07 13.99 -12.06
N ASP A 328 -13.54 14.89 -11.24
CA ASP A 328 -14.30 15.98 -10.64
C ASP A 328 -14.85 16.95 -11.67
N ARG A 329 -14.01 17.34 -12.64
CA ARG A 329 -14.39 18.27 -13.71
C ARG A 329 -15.48 17.72 -14.63
N LYS A 330 -15.72 16.40 -14.63
CA LYS A 330 -16.84 15.77 -15.35
C LYS A 330 -18.17 15.88 -14.60
N ALA A 331 -18.16 16.19 -13.30
CA ALA A 331 -19.38 16.34 -12.53
C ALA A 331 -20.13 17.62 -12.95
N SER A 332 -21.42 17.48 -13.27
CA SER A 332 -22.28 18.61 -13.70
C SER A 332 -22.39 19.75 -12.69
N ASN A 333 -22.10 19.45 -11.42
CA ASN A 333 -22.14 20.37 -10.28
C ASN A 333 -20.74 20.66 -9.70
N PHE A 334 -19.66 20.50 -10.50
CA PHE A 334 -18.30 20.80 -10.07
C PHE A 334 -18.13 22.25 -9.58
N TYR A 335 -17.45 22.43 -8.45
CA TYR A 335 -17.06 23.72 -7.91
C TYR A 335 -15.61 23.68 -7.43
N GLY A 336 -14.70 24.31 -8.17
CA GLY A 336 -13.28 24.41 -7.82
C GLY A 336 -12.85 25.72 -7.16
N GLY A 337 -13.78 26.63 -6.85
CA GLY A 337 -13.46 27.99 -6.37
C GLY A 337 -12.89 28.07 -4.95
N ALA A 338 -12.80 26.94 -4.25
CA ALA A 338 -12.23 26.79 -2.92
C ALA A 338 -11.30 25.57 -2.82
N ASP A 339 -10.91 25.00 -3.95
CA ASP A 339 -10.03 23.84 -4.00
C ASP A 339 -8.58 24.32 -3.83
N LEU A 340 -7.76 23.48 -3.19
CA LEU A 340 -6.31 23.59 -3.24
C LEU A 340 -5.82 23.45 -4.69
N SER A 341 -4.67 24.03 -4.99
CA SER A 341 -3.98 23.76 -6.26
C SER A 341 -3.53 22.31 -6.30
N HIS A 342 -3.44 21.72 -7.49
CA HIS A 342 -2.87 20.38 -7.72
C HIS A 342 -1.59 20.14 -6.90
N ASP A 343 -0.60 21.03 -7.05
CA ASP A 343 0.69 20.90 -6.35
C ASP A 343 0.57 21.00 -4.83
N ALA A 344 -0.46 21.69 -4.32
CA ALA A 344 -0.72 21.76 -2.89
C ALA A 344 -1.37 20.46 -2.40
N VAL A 345 -2.29 19.85 -3.16
CA VAL A 345 -2.86 18.54 -2.82
C VAL A 345 -1.77 17.47 -2.81
N VAL A 346 -0.92 17.44 -3.85
CA VAL A 346 0.22 16.53 -3.93
C VAL A 346 1.20 16.78 -2.79
N ALA A 347 1.60 18.03 -2.53
CA ALA A 347 2.54 18.34 -1.46
C ALA A 347 2.00 17.98 -0.08
N GLU A 348 0.72 18.27 0.22
CA GLU A 348 0.11 17.86 1.51
C GLU A 348 0.00 16.35 1.64
N THR A 349 -0.18 15.62 0.52
CA THR A 349 -0.22 14.14 0.50
C THR A 349 1.16 13.50 0.58
N SER A 350 2.21 14.17 0.12
CA SER A 350 3.60 13.66 0.17
C SER A 350 4.38 14.10 1.41
N LYS A 351 3.94 15.18 2.07
CA LYS A 351 4.36 15.51 3.44
C LYS A 351 3.73 14.58 4.45
N ALA A 352 2.60 14.00 4.06
CA ALA A 352 1.97 13.00 4.85
C ALA A 352 2.94 11.83 4.92
#